data_AF-A0A822B918-F1
#
_entry.id   AF-A0A822B918-F1
#
_cell.length_a   1.000
_cell.length_b   1.000
_cell.length_c   1.000
_cell.angle_alpha   90.00
_cell.angle_beta   90.00
_cell.angle_gamma   90.00
#
_symmetry.space_group_name_H-M   'P 1'
#
loop_
_entity.id
_entity.type
_entity.pdbx_description
1 polymer ?
#
loop_
_entity_poly.entity_id
_entity_poly.type
_entity_poly.pdbx_seq_one_letter_code
_entity_poly.pdbx_strand_id
1 'polypeptide(L)'
;MSKLRIAIIGAGPCGLAQLLAFKQSEREQRVELVCFERQSDWGGLWLYTSQIGIDVHGEPIHSSMYRQLWANNPKESIEFADYTFYDHFGCFLPSYLPRAFIYDYLTATGHYHVPNMTNIDGVDRFPDRVLHSHEFRGADEFVGLNLLLIGSSFSGIDIVLQCYKFGARSVTISSRREPIGLKWPAEIKDAPRVVRIEGRTAHFKDGSSLENINAIIFCTGYR
;
A
#
# COMPACT_ATOMS: atom_id res chain seq x y z
N MET A 1 -17.56 31.78 27.08
CA MET A 1 -17.29 30.34 27.30
C MET A 1 -15.92 30.02 26.73
N SER A 2 -15.18 29.08 27.30
CA SER A 2 -13.95 28.56 26.70
C SER A 2 -14.27 27.75 25.42
N LYS A 3 -13.34 27.71 24.47
CA LYS A 3 -13.42 26.81 23.31
C LYS A 3 -13.19 25.36 23.75
N LEU A 4 -13.85 24.41 23.08
CA LEU A 4 -13.55 22.99 23.23
C LEU A 4 -12.28 22.67 22.44
N ARG A 5 -11.23 22.21 23.14
CA ARG A 5 -9.94 21.86 22.52
C ARG A 5 -10.01 20.41 22.03
N ILE A 6 -9.70 20.19 20.76
CA ILE A 6 -9.75 18.88 20.11
C ILE A 6 -8.39 18.60 19.46
N ALA A 7 -7.72 17.55 19.92
CA ALA A 7 -6.55 17.00 19.24
C ALA A 7 -7.02 16.01 18.17
N ILE A 8 -6.66 16.29 16.92
CA ILE A 8 -6.68 15.29 15.86
C ILE A 8 -5.25 14.74 15.82
N ILE A 9 -5.05 13.52 16.30
CA ILE A 9 -3.82 12.78 16.01
C ILE A 9 -3.84 12.57 14.50
N GLY A 10 -2.84 13.13 13.84
CA GLY A 10 -3.02 14.04 12.72
C GLY A 10 -3.66 13.53 11.44
N ALA A 11 -2.93 13.71 10.36
CA ALA A 11 -3.50 14.49 9.28
C ALA A 11 -4.05 13.59 8.17
N GLY A 12 -4.90 12.61 8.51
CA GLY A 12 -5.51 11.53 7.68
C GLY A 12 -6.39 11.93 6.50
N PRO A 13 -6.67 11.06 5.50
CA PRO A 13 -7.78 11.33 4.59
C PRO A 13 -9.04 11.51 5.43
N CYS A 14 -9.17 10.71 6.49
CA CYS A 14 -10.10 10.86 7.60
C CYS A 14 -9.82 12.09 8.51
N GLY A 15 -8.55 12.47 8.71
CA GLY A 15 -8.08 13.52 9.63
C GLY A 15 -8.21 14.96 9.10
N LEU A 16 -7.74 15.30 7.89
CA LEU A 16 -8.08 16.59 7.30
C LEU A 16 -9.54 16.60 6.77
N ALA A 17 -10.17 15.46 6.44
CA ALA A 17 -11.65 15.45 6.28
C ALA A 17 -12.35 15.78 7.61
N GLN A 18 -11.81 15.32 8.76
CA GLN A 18 -12.32 15.72 10.07
C GLN A 18 -12.08 17.21 10.36
N LEU A 19 -10.95 17.80 9.93
CA LEU A 19 -10.74 19.26 9.98
C LEU A 19 -11.71 20.00 9.06
N LEU A 20 -11.91 19.53 7.82
CA LEU A 20 -12.83 20.12 6.84
C LEU A 20 -14.26 20.12 7.37
N ALA A 21 -14.73 18.98 7.90
CA ALA A 21 -16.03 18.86 8.53
C ALA A 21 -16.20 19.79 9.74
N PHE A 22 -15.15 20.03 10.54
CA PHE A 22 -15.22 21.04 11.60
C PHE A 22 -15.24 22.48 11.05
N LYS A 23 -14.43 22.78 10.03
CA LYS A 23 -14.34 24.08 9.35
C LYS A 23 -15.65 24.49 8.66
N GLN A 24 -16.34 23.53 8.05
CA GLN A 24 -17.67 23.72 7.45
C GLN A 24 -18.80 23.79 8.49
N SER A 25 -18.56 23.40 9.76
CA SER A 25 -19.60 23.35 10.78
C SER A 25 -19.80 24.68 11.51
N GLU A 26 -21.03 24.96 11.94
CA GLU A 26 -21.37 26.04 12.89
C GLU A 26 -20.60 25.97 14.23
N ARG A 27 -19.86 24.88 14.47
CA ARG A 27 -19.05 24.67 15.67
C ARG A 27 -17.63 25.18 15.53
N GLU A 28 -17.15 25.56 14.34
CA GLU A 28 -15.77 26.06 14.10
C GLU A 28 -15.36 27.12 15.13
N GLN A 29 -16.18 28.16 15.32
CA GLN A 29 -15.91 29.24 16.26
C GLN A 29 -15.89 28.79 17.73
N ARG A 30 -16.47 27.63 18.05
CA ARG A 30 -16.57 27.06 19.41
C ARG A 30 -15.47 26.02 19.71
N VAL A 31 -14.73 25.57 18.70
CA VAL A 31 -13.63 24.61 18.85
C VAL A 31 -12.26 25.27 18.67
N GLU A 32 -11.25 24.64 19.24
CA GLU A 32 -9.83 24.86 18.97
C GLU A 32 -9.28 23.52 18.49
N LEU A 33 -8.82 23.44 17.24
CA LEU A 33 -8.33 22.20 16.63
C LEU A 33 -6.80 22.24 16.61
N VAL A 34 -6.17 21.15 17.03
CA VAL A 34 -4.72 20.94 16.85
C VAL A 34 -4.52 19.61 16.14
N CYS A 35 -3.87 19.64 14.98
CA CYS A 35 -3.59 18.47 14.16
C CYS A 35 -2.11 18.08 14.33
N PHE A 36 -1.83 16.83 14.72
CA PHE A 36 -0.48 16.35 15.02
C PHE A 36 0.01 15.35 13.99
N GLU A 37 0.61 15.82 12.89
CA GLU A 37 1.26 14.94 11.92
C GLU A 37 2.69 14.58 12.35
N ARG A 38 3.14 13.39 11.96
CA ARG A 38 4.50 12.88 12.23
C ARG A 38 5.44 13.05 11.03
N GLN A 39 4.90 13.02 9.81
CA GLN A 39 5.66 13.31 8.58
C GLN A 39 5.91 14.80 8.38
N SER A 40 6.81 15.12 7.46
CA SER A 40 7.24 16.47 7.13
C SER A 40 6.24 17.30 6.29
N ASP A 41 5.23 16.65 5.70
CA ASP A 41 4.23 17.24 4.80
C ASP A 41 2.93 16.41 4.86
N TRP A 42 1.87 16.82 4.15
CA TRP A 42 0.56 16.16 4.14
C TRP A 42 0.33 15.09 3.03
N GLY A 43 -0.81 14.37 3.09
CA GLY A 43 -1.30 13.48 2.02
C GLY A 43 -1.13 11.96 2.23
N GLY A 44 -0.31 11.49 3.17
CA GLY A 44 -0.58 10.20 3.82
C GLY A 44 0.13 8.93 3.44
N LEU A 45 -0.67 7.86 3.38
CA LEU A 45 -0.38 6.72 2.52
C LEU A 45 0.14 7.25 1.18
N TRP A 46 -0.56 8.25 0.62
CA TRP A 46 -0.26 8.84 -0.68
C TRP A 46 0.99 9.74 -0.70
N LEU A 47 1.52 10.21 0.44
CA LEU A 47 2.78 10.96 0.55
C LEU A 47 3.98 10.05 0.25
N TYR A 48 4.27 9.88 -1.03
CA TYR A 48 5.32 8.96 -1.50
C TYR A 48 6.70 9.39 -0.99
N THR A 49 7.41 8.44 -0.38
CA THR A 49 8.84 8.53 -0.07
C THR A 49 9.58 7.34 -0.67
N SER A 50 10.81 7.54 -1.12
CA SER A 50 11.71 6.45 -1.53
C SER A 50 12.33 5.70 -0.34
N GLN A 51 12.23 6.25 0.88
CA GLN A 51 12.76 5.64 2.09
C GLN A 51 11.91 4.44 2.55
N ILE A 52 12.52 3.53 3.32
CA ILE A 52 11.93 2.30 3.86
C ILE A 52 12.43 2.07 5.30
N GLY A 53 11.71 1.28 6.10
CA GLY A 53 12.10 0.95 7.46
C GLY A 53 11.88 2.09 8.44
N ILE A 54 12.91 2.90 8.71
CA ILE A 54 12.92 3.97 9.73
C ILE A 54 13.45 5.27 9.11
N ASP A 55 12.88 6.41 9.50
CA ASP A 55 13.24 7.73 8.99
C ASP A 55 14.40 8.39 9.75
N VAL A 56 14.74 9.63 9.36
CA VAL A 56 15.84 10.42 9.95
C VAL A 56 15.62 10.86 11.41
N HIS A 57 14.42 10.64 11.96
CA HIS A 57 14.08 10.94 13.36
C HIS A 57 13.99 9.69 14.24
N GLY A 58 14.17 8.49 13.66
CA GLY A 58 14.04 7.22 14.36
C GLY A 58 12.61 6.65 14.33
N GLU A 59 11.70 7.26 13.56
CA GLU A 59 10.30 6.86 13.47
C GLU A 59 10.08 5.87 12.31
N PRO A 60 9.25 4.81 12.47
CA PRO A 60 8.94 3.90 11.37
C PRO A 60 8.37 4.63 10.16
N ILE A 61 8.95 4.42 8.98
CA ILE A 61 8.53 5.06 7.72
C ILE A 61 7.02 4.88 7.51
N HIS A 62 6.37 5.91 7.01
CA HIS A 62 4.92 5.89 6.86
C HIS A 62 4.48 5.33 5.51
N SER A 63 4.56 6.08 4.40
CA SER A 63 3.97 5.67 3.10
C SER A 63 4.31 4.23 2.68
N SER A 64 3.26 3.47 2.39
CA SER A 64 3.32 2.16 1.72
C SER A 64 3.19 2.27 0.18
N MET A 65 3.14 3.47 -0.37
CA MET A 65 2.95 3.68 -1.81
C MET A 65 4.26 3.52 -2.59
N TYR A 66 4.14 3.01 -3.81
CA TYR A 66 5.24 2.77 -4.74
C TYR A 66 5.19 3.72 -5.95
N ARG A 67 6.32 3.79 -6.67
CA ARG A 67 6.37 4.37 -8.02
C ARG A 67 5.33 3.71 -8.90
N GLN A 68 4.75 4.48 -9.81
CA GLN A 68 3.82 4.01 -10.85
C GLN A 68 2.52 3.35 -10.34
N LEU A 69 2.18 3.45 -9.04
CA LEU A 69 0.87 3.03 -8.53
C LEU A 69 -0.26 3.85 -9.18
N TRP A 70 -1.40 3.20 -9.41
CA TRP A 70 -2.68 3.81 -9.82
C TRP A 70 -3.75 3.52 -8.77
N ALA A 71 -4.86 4.25 -8.81
CA ALA A 71 -6.05 3.93 -8.04
C ALA A 71 -6.51 2.50 -8.35
N ASN A 72 -6.75 1.69 -7.31
CA ASN A 72 -7.29 0.33 -7.44
C ASN A 72 -8.83 0.30 -7.51
N ASN A 73 -9.46 1.48 -7.45
CA ASN A 73 -10.90 1.69 -7.54
C ASN A 73 -11.16 2.83 -8.55
N PRO A 74 -12.33 2.88 -9.20
CA PRO A 74 -12.74 4.04 -9.99
C PRO A 74 -12.80 5.31 -9.11
N LYS A 75 -12.32 6.45 -9.62
CA LYS A 75 -12.25 7.71 -8.89
C LYS A 75 -13.63 8.14 -8.36
N GLU A 76 -14.67 7.82 -9.11
CA GLU A 76 -16.07 8.11 -8.84
C GLU A 76 -16.60 7.40 -7.58
N SER A 77 -15.91 6.36 -7.08
CA SER A 77 -16.23 5.71 -5.79
C SER A 77 -15.43 6.25 -4.60
N ILE A 78 -14.53 7.22 -4.82
CA ILE A 78 -13.68 7.87 -3.80
C ILE A 78 -13.70 9.40 -3.92
N GLU A 79 -14.67 9.95 -4.66
CA GLU A 79 -14.90 11.38 -4.86
C GLU A 79 -15.66 11.97 -3.66
N PHE A 80 -15.19 13.10 -3.13
CA PHE A 80 -15.88 13.83 -2.07
C PHE A 80 -17.14 14.49 -2.61
N ALA A 81 -18.26 14.29 -1.92
CA ALA A 81 -19.59 14.77 -2.35
C ALA A 81 -19.72 16.30 -2.37
N ASP A 82 -18.80 17.02 -1.73
CA ASP A 82 -18.72 18.47 -1.63
C ASP A 82 -17.51 19.09 -2.36
N TYR A 83 -16.66 18.27 -3.00
CA TYR A 83 -15.48 18.73 -3.74
C TYR A 83 -15.06 17.71 -4.81
N THR A 84 -15.53 17.88 -6.04
CA THR A 84 -15.34 16.86 -7.10
C THR A 84 -13.94 16.90 -7.73
N PHE A 85 -13.56 15.82 -8.42
CA PHE A 85 -12.38 15.81 -9.28
C PHE A 85 -12.48 16.86 -10.40
N TYR A 86 -13.70 17.21 -10.85
CA TYR A 86 -13.90 18.26 -11.83
C TYR A 86 -13.65 19.66 -11.24
N ASP A 87 -14.08 19.91 -10.00
CA ASP A 87 -13.83 21.20 -9.31
C ASP A 87 -12.32 21.40 -9.03
N HIS A 88 -11.59 20.31 -8.75
CA HIS A 88 -10.15 20.35 -8.50
C HIS A 88 -9.31 20.48 -9.79
N PHE A 89 -9.58 19.67 -10.82
CA PHE A 89 -8.76 19.60 -12.04
C PHE A 89 -9.32 20.39 -13.24
N GLY A 90 -10.51 20.98 -13.13
CA GLY A 90 -11.17 21.77 -14.18
C GLY A 90 -11.54 20.98 -15.45
N CYS A 91 -11.45 19.65 -15.44
CA CYS A 91 -11.67 18.81 -16.61
C CYS A 91 -12.14 17.39 -16.25
N PHE A 92 -12.71 16.68 -17.24
CA PHE A 92 -13.12 15.29 -17.09
C PHE A 92 -11.90 14.36 -17.15
N LEU A 93 -11.60 13.74 -16.01
CA LEU A 93 -10.53 12.74 -15.86
C LEU A 93 -11.05 11.31 -16.07
N PRO A 94 -10.21 10.38 -16.59
CA PRO A 94 -10.58 8.96 -16.69
C PRO A 94 -10.81 8.34 -15.31
N SER A 95 -11.62 7.28 -15.25
CA SER A 95 -12.02 6.68 -13.97
C SER A 95 -10.87 6.05 -13.17
N TYR A 96 -9.80 5.60 -13.81
CA TYR A 96 -8.59 5.13 -13.11
C TYR A 96 -7.47 6.15 -13.29
N LEU A 97 -6.83 6.54 -12.18
CA LEU A 97 -5.84 7.63 -12.15
C LEU A 97 -4.52 7.21 -11.49
N PRO A 98 -3.37 7.78 -11.92
CA PRO A 98 -2.09 7.59 -11.24
C PRO A 98 -2.12 8.13 -9.80
N ARG A 99 -1.28 7.55 -8.91
CA ARG A 99 -1.06 8.01 -7.53
C ARG A 99 -0.87 9.52 -7.43
N ALA A 100 -0.21 10.15 -8.40
CA ALA A 100 0.03 11.59 -8.38
C ALA A 100 -1.26 12.42 -8.39
N PHE A 101 -2.24 12.08 -9.23
CA PHE A 101 -3.54 12.79 -9.29
C PHE A 101 -4.39 12.51 -8.04
N ILE A 102 -4.39 11.27 -7.56
CA ILE A 102 -5.09 10.94 -6.31
C ILE A 102 -4.41 11.61 -5.12
N TYR A 103 -3.08 11.74 -5.11
CA TYR A 103 -2.35 12.47 -4.07
C TYR A 103 -2.65 13.97 -4.11
N ASP A 104 -2.67 14.61 -5.27
CA ASP A 104 -3.00 16.04 -5.42
C ASP A 104 -4.41 16.35 -4.91
N TYR A 105 -5.38 15.53 -5.32
CA TYR A 105 -6.75 15.57 -4.81
C TYR A 105 -6.85 15.28 -3.31
N LEU A 106 -6.08 14.29 -2.82
CA LEU A 106 -6.06 13.88 -1.41
C LEU A 106 -5.01 14.59 -0.54
N THR A 107 -4.24 15.59 -0.99
CA THR A 107 -3.41 16.46 -0.12
C THR A 107 -4.21 17.63 0.44
N ALA A 108 -5.38 17.90 -0.15
CA ALA A 108 -6.49 18.45 0.62
C ALA A 108 -6.95 17.50 1.77
N THR A 109 -6.49 16.21 1.83
CA THR A 109 -6.95 15.16 2.79
C THR A 109 -5.92 14.37 3.66
N GLY A 110 -5.07 13.36 3.31
CA GLY A 110 -4.04 12.90 4.31
C GLY A 110 -3.56 11.44 4.67
N HIS A 111 -2.94 11.27 5.88
CA HIS A 111 -2.28 10.08 6.56
C HIS A 111 -2.98 9.31 7.72
N TYR A 112 -2.95 7.97 7.70
CA TYR A 112 -2.42 7.10 8.80
C TYR A 112 -2.42 5.61 8.38
N HIS A 113 -1.47 4.81 8.90
CA HIS A 113 -1.42 3.32 8.84
C HIS A 113 -0.15 2.76 9.53
N VAL A 114 -0.13 1.44 9.84
CA VAL A 114 1.02 0.66 10.39
C VAL A 114 1.03 -0.78 9.79
N PRO A 115 2.19 -1.37 9.39
CA PRO A 115 2.25 -2.66 8.67
C PRO A 115 2.13 -3.94 9.54
N ASN A 116 1.82 -5.08 8.90
CA ASN A 116 1.62 -6.38 9.54
C ASN A 116 2.38 -7.53 8.85
N MET A 117 3.51 -7.90 9.44
CA MET A 117 4.28 -9.10 9.07
C MET A 117 3.75 -10.37 9.76
N THR A 118 3.83 -11.49 9.05
CA THR A 118 3.47 -12.84 9.54
C THR A 118 4.71 -13.72 9.56
N ASN A 119 4.95 -14.46 10.65
CA ASN A 119 6.11 -15.34 10.76
C ASN A 119 5.94 -16.61 9.89
N ILE A 120 7.03 -17.08 9.25
CA ILE A 120 7.10 -18.29 8.41
C ILE A 120 8.42 -18.99 8.70
N ASP A 121 8.41 -20.31 8.89
CA ASP A 121 9.61 -21.07 9.21
C ASP A 121 10.67 -20.98 8.10
N GLY A 122 11.91 -20.69 8.48
CA GLY A 122 13.07 -20.55 7.59
C GLY A 122 13.15 -19.27 6.76
N VAL A 123 12.15 -18.36 6.82
CA VAL A 123 12.20 -17.10 6.05
C VAL A 123 13.28 -16.13 6.57
N ASP A 124 13.68 -16.30 7.83
CA ASP A 124 14.83 -15.69 8.49
C ASP A 124 16.18 -16.06 7.86
N ARG A 125 16.21 -17.14 7.05
CA ARG A 125 17.40 -17.71 6.41
C ARG A 125 17.34 -17.67 4.88
N PHE A 126 16.37 -16.97 4.31
CA PHE A 126 16.31 -16.74 2.87
C PHE A 126 17.52 -15.88 2.43
N PRO A 127 18.29 -16.28 1.40
CA PRO A 127 19.59 -15.67 1.12
C PRO A 127 19.53 -14.35 0.34
N ASP A 128 18.36 -13.99 -0.21
CA ASP A 128 18.15 -12.80 -1.04
C ASP A 128 17.10 -11.86 -0.41
N ARG A 129 16.42 -11.03 -1.22
CA ARG A 129 15.54 -9.96 -0.74
C ARG A 129 14.24 -10.50 -0.12
N VAL A 130 14.02 -10.19 1.15
CA VAL A 130 12.69 -10.26 1.82
C VAL A 130 12.23 -8.84 2.12
N LEU A 131 10.95 -8.53 1.91
CA LEU A 131 10.31 -7.25 2.28
C LEU A 131 8.78 -7.38 2.45
N HIS A 132 8.14 -6.43 3.13
CA HIS A 132 6.68 -6.26 3.10
C HIS A 132 6.24 -5.39 1.92
N SER A 133 4.96 -5.49 1.50
CA SER A 133 4.35 -4.58 0.52
C SER A 133 4.40 -3.10 0.92
N HIS A 134 4.57 -2.82 2.21
CA HIS A 134 4.84 -1.50 2.79
C HIS A 134 6.22 -0.93 2.41
N GLU A 135 7.21 -1.78 2.16
CA GLU A 135 8.58 -1.40 1.79
C GLU A 135 8.82 -1.46 0.27
N PHE A 136 7.89 -2.05 -0.49
CA PHE A 136 7.96 -2.08 -1.94
C PHE A 136 7.91 -0.64 -2.51
N ARG A 137 8.84 -0.30 -3.42
CA ARG A 137 8.96 1.06 -3.99
C ARG A 137 8.85 1.13 -5.50
N GLY A 138 9.00 0.02 -6.22
CA GLY A 138 8.80 -0.06 -7.66
C GLY A 138 9.10 -1.46 -8.18
N ALA A 139 8.46 -1.87 -9.27
CA ALA A 139 8.70 -3.18 -9.87
C ALA A 139 10.07 -3.29 -10.58
N ASP A 140 10.74 -2.15 -10.80
CA ASP A 140 12.04 -2.05 -11.47
C ASP A 140 13.22 -2.70 -10.71
N GLU A 141 13.10 -2.96 -9.41
CA GLU A 141 14.11 -3.74 -8.65
C GLU A 141 14.01 -5.27 -8.90
N PHE A 142 12.96 -5.74 -9.59
CA PHE A 142 12.64 -7.17 -9.75
C PHE A 142 12.77 -7.70 -11.19
N VAL A 143 13.33 -6.91 -12.11
CA VAL A 143 13.50 -7.28 -13.53
C VAL A 143 14.29 -8.58 -13.68
N GLY A 144 13.75 -9.54 -14.42
CA GLY A 144 14.40 -10.82 -14.70
C GLY A 144 14.46 -11.82 -13.53
N LEU A 145 13.86 -11.50 -12.37
CA LEU A 145 13.87 -12.35 -11.17
C LEU A 145 12.65 -13.28 -11.05
N ASN A 146 12.80 -14.36 -10.29
CA ASN A 146 11.69 -15.21 -9.84
C ASN A 146 11.19 -14.73 -8.46
N LEU A 147 9.90 -14.45 -8.35
CA LEU A 147 9.30 -13.85 -7.15
C LEU A 147 8.29 -14.77 -6.47
N LEU A 148 8.27 -14.71 -5.13
CA LEU A 148 7.21 -15.28 -4.30
C LEU A 148 6.46 -14.15 -3.57
N LEU A 149 5.20 -13.96 -3.89
CA LEU A 149 4.30 -13.05 -3.17
C LEU A 149 3.47 -13.85 -2.16
N ILE A 150 3.33 -13.33 -0.94
CA ILE A 150 2.63 -14.01 0.16
C ILE A 150 1.45 -13.16 0.61
N GLY A 151 0.24 -13.51 0.16
CA GLY A 151 -0.99 -12.77 0.42
C GLY A 151 -1.74 -12.41 -0.86
N SER A 152 -3.01 -12.83 -0.93
CA SER A 152 -3.88 -12.81 -2.12
C SER A 152 -4.94 -11.69 -2.12
N SER A 153 -4.70 -10.60 -1.39
CA SER A 153 -5.56 -9.41 -1.35
C SER A 153 -5.02 -8.31 -2.30
N PHE A 154 -5.61 -7.10 -2.28
CA PHE A 154 -5.30 -5.99 -3.20
C PHE A 154 -3.80 -5.75 -3.44
N SER A 155 -2.98 -5.64 -2.37
CA SER A 155 -1.53 -5.45 -2.51
C SER A 155 -0.83 -6.62 -3.20
N GLY A 156 -1.32 -7.85 -3.02
CA GLY A 156 -0.80 -9.02 -3.74
C GLY A 156 -1.14 -8.94 -5.22
N ILE A 157 -2.41 -8.70 -5.55
CA ILE A 157 -2.90 -8.67 -6.93
C ILE A 157 -2.22 -7.56 -7.75
N ASP A 158 -2.11 -6.33 -7.23
CA ASP A 158 -1.45 -5.26 -7.98
C ASP A 158 0.06 -5.47 -8.10
N ILE A 159 0.77 -5.82 -7.00
CA ILE A 159 2.23 -6.01 -7.05
C ILE A 159 2.60 -7.20 -7.96
N VAL A 160 1.79 -8.27 -8.03
CA VAL A 160 1.95 -9.33 -9.06
C VAL A 160 1.95 -8.72 -10.46
N LEU A 161 0.94 -7.90 -10.76
CA LEU A 161 0.75 -7.32 -12.08
C LEU A 161 1.81 -6.27 -12.43
N GLN A 162 2.27 -5.45 -11.47
CA GLN A 162 3.40 -4.53 -11.70
C GLN A 162 4.69 -5.31 -11.95
N CYS A 163 5.02 -6.30 -11.13
CA CYS A 163 6.24 -7.10 -11.30
C CYS A 163 6.28 -7.82 -12.66
N TYR A 164 5.17 -8.44 -13.08
CA TYR A 164 5.05 -9.00 -14.43
C TYR A 164 5.20 -7.93 -15.52
N LYS A 165 4.46 -6.82 -15.43
CA LYS A 165 4.45 -5.73 -16.42
C LYS A 165 5.83 -5.09 -16.64
N PHE A 166 6.65 -5.02 -15.60
CA PHE A 166 8.02 -4.48 -15.68
C PHE A 166 9.09 -5.55 -15.93
N GLY A 167 8.72 -6.81 -16.13
CA GLY A 167 9.61 -7.85 -16.67
C GLY A 167 10.27 -8.75 -15.63
N ALA A 168 9.63 -9.02 -14.48
CA ALA A 168 9.98 -10.17 -13.66
C ALA A 168 9.85 -11.48 -14.46
N ARG A 169 10.74 -12.45 -14.23
CA ARG A 169 10.81 -13.71 -14.99
C ARG A 169 9.65 -14.66 -14.66
N SER A 170 9.26 -14.71 -13.39
CA SER A 170 8.07 -15.42 -12.94
C SER A 170 7.59 -14.86 -11.60
N VAL A 171 6.28 -14.95 -11.34
CA VAL A 171 5.68 -14.44 -10.11
C VAL A 171 4.68 -15.47 -9.57
N THR A 172 5.00 -16.08 -8.43
CA THR A 172 4.09 -17.02 -7.76
C THR A 172 3.42 -16.34 -6.58
N ILE A 173 2.09 -16.36 -6.51
CA ILE A 173 1.30 -15.74 -5.44
C ILE A 173 0.67 -16.80 -4.54
N SER A 174 1.11 -16.84 -3.29
CA SER A 174 0.64 -17.78 -2.27
C SER A 174 -0.59 -17.25 -1.54
N SER A 175 -1.68 -18.02 -1.58
CA SER A 175 -2.94 -17.74 -0.87
C SER A 175 -3.02 -18.49 0.47
N ARG A 176 -3.57 -17.85 1.51
CA ARG A 176 -4.01 -18.54 2.74
C ARG A 176 -5.37 -19.24 2.60
N ARG A 177 -6.11 -18.92 1.53
CA ARG A 177 -7.44 -19.44 1.18
C ARG A 177 -7.31 -20.20 -0.14
N GLU A 178 -8.40 -20.29 -0.90
CA GLU A 178 -8.40 -20.76 -2.28
C GLU A 178 -7.53 -19.86 -3.20
N PRO A 179 -7.18 -20.33 -4.42
CA PRO A 179 -6.56 -19.51 -5.46
C PRO A 179 -7.36 -18.24 -5.78
N ILE A 180 -6.70 -17.24 -6.35
CA ILE A 180 -7.32 -15.96 -6.73
C ILE A 180 -8.31 -16.15 -7.90
N GLY A 181 -8.12 -17.19 -8.73
CA GLY A 181 -9.09 -17.59 -9.77
C GLY A 181 -9.12 -16.68 -11.00
N LEU A 182 -8.19 -15.72 -11.09
CA LEU A 182 -8.01 -14.88 -12.27
C LEU A 182 -7.30 -15.65 -13.40
N LYS A 183 -7.55 -15.24 -14.65
CA LYS A 183 -6.83 -15.76 -15.82
C LYS A 183 -5.49 -15.06 -15.96
N TRP A 184 -4.46 -15.66 -15.38
CA TRP A 184 -3.09 -15.15 -15.39
C TRP A 184 -2.37 -15.37 -16.75
N PRO A 185 -1.38 -14.52 -17.09
CA PRO A 185 -0.27 -14.86 -17.98
C PRO A 185 0.48 -16.11 -17.49
N ALA A 186 1.20 -16.81 -18.38
CA ALA A 186 1.86 -18.08 -18.05
C ALA A 186 3.00 -17.95 -17.01
N GLU A 187 3.52 -16.74 -16.88
CA GLU A 187 4.59 -16.29 -15.99
C GLU A 187 4.07 -16.08 -14.54
N ILE A 188 2.76 -15.92 -14.36
CA ILE A 188 2.11 -15.71 -13.06
C ILE A 188 1.36 -16.98 -12.65
N LYS A 189 1.52 -17.42 -11.38
CA LYS A 189 0.90 -18.65 -10.86
C LYS A 189 0.33 -18.46 -9.46
N ASP A 190 -0.91 -18.90 -9.25
CA ASP A 190 -1.45 -19.14 -7.90
C ASP A 190 -0.72 -20.34 -7.25
N ALA A 191 -0.46 -20.24 -5.95
CA ALA A 191 0.05 -21.35 -5.13
C ALA A 191 -0.71 -21.43 -3.79
N PRO A 192 -0.79 -22.63 -3.17
CA PRO A 192 -1.31 -22.76 -1.81
C PRO A 192 -0.42 -22.05 -0.77
N ARG A 193 -0.86 -22.04 0.48
CA ARG A 193 -0.15 -21.39 1.59
C ARG A 193 1.28 -21.95 1.76
N VAL A 194 2.28 -21.08 1.70
CA VAL A 194 3.67 -21.40 2.14
C VAL A 194 3.66 -21.93 3.58
N VAL A 195 4.41 -23.00 3.83
CA VAL A 195 4.61 -23.57 5.17
C VAL A 195 6.04 -23.45 5.69
N ARG A 196 7.04 -23.48 4.80
CA ARG A 196 8.47 -23.35 5.11
C ARG A 196 9.23 -22.76 3.92
N ILE A 197 10.28 -22.00 4.20
CA ILE A 197 11.33 -21.61 3.25
C ILE A 197 12.61 -22.40 3.58
N GLU A 198 13.29 -22.93 2.56
CA GLU A 198 14.56 -23.65 2.70
C GLU A 198 15.51 -23.23 1.57
N GLY A 199 16.54 -22.44 1.90
CA GLY A 199 17.42 -21.84 0.90
C GLY A 199 16.65 -20.93 -0.05
N ARG A 200 16.62 -21.29 -1.35
CA ARG A 200 15.84 -20.60 -2.40
C ARG A 200 14.53 -21.32 -2.78
N THR A 201 14.09 -22.26 -1.95
CA THR A 201 12.90 -23.08 -2.18
C THR A 201 11.81 -22.77 -1.16
N ALA A 202 10.58 -22.57 -1.63
CA ALA A 202 9.40 -22.50 -0.79
C ALA A 202 8.61 -23.81 -0.86
N HIS A 203 8.15 -24.30 0.29
CA HIS A 203 7.28 -25.47 0.38
C HIS A 203 5.85 -25.02 0.69
N PHE A 204 4.86 -25.60 0.03
CA PHE A 204 3.45 -25.25 0.15
C PHE A 204 2.64 -26.31 0.89
N LYS A 205 1.45 -25.93 1.39
CA LYS A 205 0.59 -26.79 2.24
C LYS A 205 0.13 -28.09 1.58
N ASP A 206 0.09 -28.15 0.25
CA ASP A 206 -0.27 -29.34 -0.54
C ASP A 206 0.90 -30.32 -0.77
N GLY A 207 2.10 -29.97 -0.34
CA GLY A 207 3.33 -30.75 -0.57
C GLY A 207 4.09 -30.36 -1.84
N SER A 208 3.58 -29.41 -2.64
CA SER A 208 4.32 -28.85 -3.77
C SER A 208 5.42 -27.88 -3.30
N SER A 209 6.33 -27.52 -4.21
CA SER A 209 7.40 -26.56 -3.96
C SER A 209 7.65 -25.63 -5.15
N LEU A 210 8.23 -24.47 -4.86
CA LEU A 210 8.76 -23.51 -5.84
C LEU A 210 10.25 -23.31 -5.54
N GLU A 211 11.10 -23.61 -6.51
CA GLU A 211 12.56 -23.46 -6.40
C GLU A 211 13.07 -22.17 -7.06
N ASN A 212 14.35 -21.86 -6.83
CA ASN A 212 15.08 -20.78 -7.52
C ASN A 212 14.45 -19.39 -7.35
N ILE A 213 13.81 -19.14 -6.20
CA ILE A 213 13.24 -17.85 -5.81
C ILE A 213 14.38 -16.84 -5.56
N ASN A 214 14.18 -15.58 -5.96
CA ASN A 214 15.16 -14.50 -5.77
C ASN A 214 14.64 -13.35 -4.89
N ALA A 215 13.32 -13.26 -4.66
CA ALA A 215 12.76 -12.36 -3.66
C ALA A 215 11.42 -12.87 -3.09
N ILE A 216 11.14 -12.52 -1.83
CA ILE A 216 9.88 -12.83 -1.12
C ILE A 216 9.22 -11.51 -0.69
N ILE A 217 8.01 -11.25 -1.18
CA ILE A 217 7.24 -10.04 -0.88
C ILE A 217 5.99 -10.39 -0.05
N PHE A 218 5.96 -9.95 1.20
CA PHE A 218 4.82 -10.15 2.09
C PHE A 218 3.72 -9.13 1.81
N CYS A 219 2.63 -9.58 1.20
CA CYS A 219 1.41 -8.80 0.97
C CYS A 219 0.37 -9.11 2.06
N THR A 220 0.81 -9.22 3.32
CA THR A 220 0.02 -9.72 4.46
C THR A 220 -0.86 -8.67 5.14
N GLY A 221 -0.77 -7.41 4.73
CA GLY A 221 -1.64 -6.32 5.18
C GLY A 221 -1.07 -5.47 6.31
N TYR A 222 -1.97 -4.87 7.10
CA TYR A 222 -1.67 -3.81 8.09
C TYR A 222 -2.25 -4.20 9.47
N ARG A 223 -1.89 -3.46 10.52
CA ARG A 223 -2.31 -3.66 11.92
C ARG A 223 -2.87 -2.36 12.50
#